data_AF-A0A8S9M7M2-F1
#
_entry.id   AF-A0A8S9M7M2-F1
#
_cell.length_a   1.000
_cell.length_b   1.000
_cell.length_c   1.000
_cell.angle_alpha   90.00
_cell.angle_beta   90.00
_cell.angle_gamma   90.00
#
_symmetry.space_group_name_H-M   'P 1'
#
loop_
_entity.id
_entity.type
_entity.pdbx_description
1 polymer ?
#
loop_
_entity_poly.entity_id
_entity_poly.type
_entity_poly.pdbx_seq_one_letter_code
_entity_poly.pdbx_strand_id
1 'polypeptide(L)'
;MFGDLHCSSSILHFQILAAEVENPTCVVSEATSPAVKAYRFHPVGPLLILGVEEVANWREKYHLSDDIAIRIPGPIDRVSDFEVDEVPVYEGFFESGFRDRVPSLVEKVSEALEISPGQLNPPSWMILIAMQNLGDLEGLTIGVTDVWYSYAISPLNGGEWRYHLHPRGRELPVQEILKKERKRHPVFDGRWTEKFAFMHLLGFSYVWRAADVPCVDSSLGKRTTEWVLKLPIERRQVPFLVSRVALEHCNIWGKFLPLFLFLANNF
;
A
#
# COMPACT_ATOMS: atom_id res chain seq x y z
N MET A 1 23.13 62.94 13.14
CA MET A 1 21.88 62.83 12.34
C MET A 1 21.38 61.41 12.48
N PHE A 2 20.15 61.25 12.98
CA PHE A 2 19.16 60.15 12.86
C PHE A 2 19.67 58.71 12.61
N GLY A 3 19.22 57.66 13.30
CA GLY A 3 18.09 57.47 14.21
C GLY A 3 17.98 55.98 14.63
N ASP A 4 17.15 55.74 15.64
CA ASP A 4 16.88 54.47 16.32
C ASP A 4 16.28 53.36 15.44
N LEU A 5 16.45 52.09 15.85
CA LEU A 5 15.34 51.18 16.20
C LEU A 5 15.83 49.82 16.72
N HIS A 6 15.44 49.54 17.97
CA HIS A 6 15.57 48.31 18.73
C HIS A 6 14.41 47.35 18.37
N CYS A 7 14.65 46.04 18.18
CA CYS A 7 13.68 44.96 18.51
C CYS A 7 14.35 43.58 18.35
N SER A 8 14.78 42.94 19.45
CA SER A 8 14.11 41.80 20.10
C SER A 8 14.04 40.52 19.25
N SER A 9 14.97 39.58 19.49
CA SER A 9 14.85 38.18 19.04
C SER A 9 14.44 37.34 20.25
N SER A 10 13.18 36.94 20.29
CA SER A 10 12.61 36.04 21.29
C SER A 10 12.95 34.59 20.96
N ILE A 11 13.69 33.96 21.88
CA ILE A 11 13.96 32.53 21.93
C ILE A 11 12.67 31.85 22.40
N LEU A 12 12.02 31.06 21.54
CA LEU A 12 10.92 30.17 21.94
C LEU A 12 11.50 28.81 22.36
N HIS A 13 11.53 28.64 23.68
CA HIS A 13 11.80 27.41 24.39
C HIS A 13 10.50 26.57 24.38
N PHE A 14 10.45 25.46 23.65
CA PHE A 14 9.34 24.51 23.75
C PHE A 14 9.70 23.41 24.75
N GLN A 15 9.14 23.52 25.96
CA GLN A 15 9.10 22.44 26.94
C GLN A 15 8.03 21.43 26.51
N ILE A 16 8.43 20.18 26.29
CA ILE A 16 7.49 19.06 26.14
C ILE A 16 7.18 18.56 27.55
N LEU A 17 5.94 18.79 28.01
CA LEU A 17 5.39 18.15 29.19
C LEU A 17 5.19 16.66 28.90
N ALA A 18 5.92 15.81 29.62
CA ALA A 18 5.64 14.39 29.73
C ALA A 18 4.39 14.22 30.60
N ALA A 19 3.33 13.67 30.03
CA ALA A 19 2.22 13.13 30.81
C ALA A 19 2.47 11.64 31.01
N GLU A 20 2.68 11.25 32.27
CA GLU A 20 2.65 9.85 32.70
C GLU A 20 1.27 9.27 32.41
N VAL A 21 1.23 8.15 31.68
CA VAL A 21 0.03 7.32 31.56
C VAL A 21 0.19 6.15 32.52
N GLU A 22 -0.67 6.11 33.54
CA GLU A 22 -0.82 4.99 34.46
C GLU A 22 -1.12 3.69 33.71
N ASN A 23 -0.37 2.64 34.07
CA ASN A 23 -0.61 1.26 33.63
C ASN A 23 -1.96 0.73 34.17
N PRO A 24 -2.84 0.17 33.34
CA PRO A 24 -3.93 -0.65 33.85
C PRO A 24 -3.42 -2.06 34.15
N THR A 25 -3.54 -2.45 35.41
CA THR A 25 -3.24 -3.76 35.99
C THR A 25 -4.01 -4.87 35.27
N CYS A 26 -3.29 -5.90 34.80
CA CYS A 26 -3.86 -7.10 34.18
C CYS A 26 -4.56 -7.95 35.25
N VAL A 27 -5.88 -8.09 35.16
CA VAL A 27 -6.64 -9.08 35.91
C VAL A 27 -6.89 -10.27 35.00
N VAL A 28 -6.21 -11.38 35.31
CA VAL A 28 -6.43 -12.69 34.70
C VAL A 28 -7.82 -13.18 35.09
N SER A 29 -8.63 -13.58 34.12
CA SER A 29 -9.82 -14.39 34.36
C SER A 29 -9.92 -15.50 33.32
N GLU A 30 -10.30 -16.66 33.85
CA GLU A 30 -10.10 -18.01 33.36
C GLU A 30 -10.92 -18.35 32.12
N ALA A 31 -10.37 -19.29 31.32
CA ALA A 31 -10.88 -19.67 30.02
C ALA A 31 -12.27 -20.32 30.07
N THR A 32 -13.15 -19.88 29.17
CA THR A 32 -14.26 -20.69 28.67
C THR A 32 -14.29 -20.53 27.16
N SER A 33 -14.10 -21.64 26.43
CA SER A 33 -14.06 -21.67 24.96
C SER A 33 -15.27 -20.97 24.35
N PRO A 34 -15.12 -19.99 23.45
CA PRO A 34 -16.24 -19.49 22.70
C PRO A 34 -16.42 -20.34 21.45
N ALA A 35 -17.63 -20.89 21.32
CA ALA A 35 -18.22 -21.28 20.05
C ALA A 35 -17.96 -20.18 19.00
N VAL A 36 -17.65 -20.61 17.76
CA VAL A 36 -17.42 -19.74 16.60
C VAL A 36 -18.59 -18.78 16.45
N LYS A 37 -18.45 -17.57 17.01
CA LYS A 37 -19.33 -16.45 16.68
C LYS A 37 -18.96 -16.06 15.26
N ALA A 38 -19.83 -16.40 14.32
CA ALA A 38 -19.86 -15.73 13.04
C ALA A 38 -20.06 -14.24 13.33
N TYR A 39 -18.98 -13.46 13.30
CA TYR A 39 -19.04 -12.01 13.35
C TYR A 39 -19.82 -11.59 12.10
N ARG A 40 -21.12 -11.30 12.26
CA ARG A 40 -21.87 -10.60 11.22
C ARG A 40 -21.34 -9.18 11.20
N PHE A 41 -20.47 -8.90 10.24
CA PHE A 41 -19.85 -7.60 10.04
C PHE A 41 -20.94 -6.55 9.83
N HIS A 42 -20.83 -5.41 10.54
CA HIS A 42 -21.59 -4.24 10.13
C HIS A 42 -21.04 -3.80 8.78
N PRO A 43 -21.91 -3.59 7.79
CA PRO A 43 -21.43 -3.25 6.48
C PRO A 43 -20.83 -1.83 6.55
N VAL A 44 -19.62 -1.66 5.99
CA VAL A 44 -18.83 -0.42 6.04
C VAL A 44 -18.48 -0.02 4.60
N GLY A 45 -18.73 1.23 4.20
CA GLY A 45 -18.60 1.65 2.80
C GLY A 45 -19.36 2.93 2.47
N PRO A 46 -18.80 3.92 1.72
CA PRO A 46 -19.64 4.82 0.93
C PRO A 46 -20.39 4.05 -0.16
N LEU A 47 -21.53 4.59 -0.60
CA LEU A 47 -22.31 4.07 -1.73
C LEU A 47 -21.68 4.50 -3.07
N LEU A 48 -21.95 3.72 -4.11
CA LEU A 48 -21.22 3.63 -5.37
C LEU A 48 -21.37 4.79 -6.36
N ILE A 49 -20.33 4.98 -7.20
CA ILE A 49 -20.37 5.80 -8.43
C ILE A 49 -19.86 5.02 -9.68
N LEU A 50 -19.30 3.82 -9.54
CA LEU A 50 -18.63 3.14 -10.66
C LEU A 50 -19.59 2.35 -11.56
N GLY A 51 -19.55 2.60 -12.87
CA GLY A 51 -20.37 1.92 -13.88
C GLY A 51 -19.56 1.12 -14.91
N VAL A 52 -20.28 0.60 -15.91
CA VAL A 52 -19.72 -0.23 -17.01
C VAL A 52 -18.72 0.55 -17.86
N GLU A 53 -19.02 1.82 -18.13
CA GLU A 53 -18.17 2.69 -18.95
C GLU A 53 -16.82 2.96 -18.26
N GLU A 54 -16.81 3.16 -16.94
CA GLU A 54 -15.57 3.33 -16.18
C GLU A 54 -14.67 2.09 -16.24
N VAL A 55 -15.23 0.89 -16.10
CA VAL A 55 -14.42 -0.35 -16.21
C VAL A 55 -13.87 -0.53 -17.61
N ALA A 56 -14.64 -0.22 -18.66
CA ALA A 56 -14.15 -0.24 -20.04
C ALA A 56 -12.99 0.75 -20.23
N ASN A 57 -13.13 1.98 -19.69
CA ASN A 57 -12.08 2.99 -19.71
C ASN A 57 -10.82 2.51 -18.96
N TRP A 58 -10.96 1.83 -17.83
CA TRP A 58 -9.82 1.25 -17.10
C TRP A 58 -9.11 0.18 -17.92
N ARG A 59 -9.85 -0.71 -18.59
CA ARG A 59 -9.26 -1.76 -19.44
C ARG A 59 -8.42 -1.17 -20.57
N GLU A 60 -8.96 -0.18 -21.28
CA GLU A 60 -8.24 0.51 -22.36
C GLU A 60 -7.01 1.25 -21.81
N LYS A 61 -7.21 2.09 -20.78
CA LYS A 61 -6.19 2.96 -20.20
C LYS A 61 -5.00 2.20 -19.64
N TYR A 62 -5.24 1.06 -18.99
CA TYR A 62 -4.20 0.30 -18.29
C TYR A 62 -3.77 -0.98 -19.03
N HIS A 63 -4.34 -1.23 -20.21
CA HIS A 63 -4.07 -2.44 -21.01
C HIS A 63 -4.36 -3.72 -20.22
N LEU A 64 -5.52 -3.79 -19.58
CA LEU A 64 -5.95 -5.00 -18.87
C LEU A 64 -6.45 -6.03 -19.90
N SER A 65 -6.02 -7.29 -19.75
CA SER A 65 -6.48 -8.39 -20.61
C SER A 65 -7.99 -8.60 -20.48
N ASP A 66 -8.65 -8.96 -21.58
CA ASP A 66 -10.06 -9.35 -21.59
C ASP A 66 -10.32 -10.63 -20.80
N ASP A 67 -9.30 -11.46 -20.60
CA ASP A 67 -9.38 -12.69 -19.79
C ASP A 67 -9.55 -12.42 -18.28
N ILE A 68 -9.22 -11.20 -17.85
CA ILE A 68 -9.41 -10.80 -16.45
C ILE A 68 -10.90 -10.52 -16.24
N ALA A 69 -11.55 -11.28 -15.37
CA ALA A 69 -12.91 -10.98 -14.94
C ALA A 69 -12.90 -9.83 -13.93
N ILE A 70 -13.62 -8.75 -14.27
CA ILE A 70 -13.87 -7.60 -13.38
C ILE A 70 -15.38 -7.48 -13.22
N ARG A 71 -15.86 -7.75 -12.02
CA ARG A 71 -17.25 -7.58 -11.63
C ARG A 71 -17.49 -6.15 -11.17
N ILE A 72 -18.49 -5.53 -11.78
CA ILE A 72 -18.96 -4.19 -11.39
C ILE A 72 -19.87 -4.37 -10.16
N PRO A 73 -19.64 -3.60 -9.08
CA PRO A 73 -20.49 -3.68 -7.90
C PRO A 73 -21.92 -3.20 -8.23
N GLY A 74 -22.91 -3.93 -7.75
CA GLY A 74 -24.33 -3.54 -7.83
C GLY A 74 -24.66 -2.38 -6.87
N PRO A 75 -25.77 -1.66 -7.04
CA PRO A 75 -26.05 -0.41 -6.30
C PRO A 75 -26.02 -0.47 -4.77
N ILE A 76 -26.13 -1.68 -4.20
CA ILE A 76 -26.11 -1.93 -2.75
C ILE A 76 -24.83 -2.61 -2.28
N ASP A 77 -23.98 -3.06 -3.20
CA ASP A 77 -22.73 -3.75 -2.90
C ASP A 77 -21.77 -2.77 -2.23
N ARG A 78 -21.01 -3.31 -1.29
CA ARG A 78 -19.96 -2.59 -0.57
C ARG A 78 -18.63 -3.26 -0.82
N VAL A 79 -17.56 -2.56 -0.48
CA VAL A 79 -16.19 -3.08 -0.65
C VAL A 79 -15.95 -4.41 0.06
N SER A 80 -16.70 -4.70 1.13
CA SER A 80 -16.64 -5.97 1.86
C SER A 80 -17.38 -7.14 1.19
N ASP A 81 -18.19 -6.87 0.16
CA ASP A 81 -19.07 -7.84 -0.49
C ASP A 81 -18.39 -8.49 -1.71
N PHE A 82 -17.09 -8.80 -1.57
CA PHE A 82 -16.33 -9.58 -2.55
C PHE A 82 -16.59 -11.08 -2.35
N GLU A 83 -16.54 -11.83 -3.44
CA GLU A 83 -16.72 -13.27 -3.46
C GLU A 83 -15.38 -14.02 -3.26
N VAL A 84 -15.44 -15.34 -3.20
CA VAL A 84 -14.23 -16.18 -3.19
C VAL A 84 -13.43 -15.89 -4.47
N ASP A 85 -12.10 -15.84 -4.33
CA ASP A 85 -11.19 -15.47 -5.42
C ASP A 85 -11.45 -14.05 -5.97
N GLU A 86 -12.12 -13.16 -5.25
CA GLU A 86 -12.22 -11.75 -5.62
C GLU A 86 -11.42 -10.85 -4.68
N VAL A 87 -10.85 -9.79 -5.27
CA VAL A 87 -10.21 -8.70 -4.53
C VAL A 87 -10.87 -7.38 -4.92
N PRO A 88 -11.27 -6.53 -3.96
CA PRO A 88 -11.67 -5.16 -4.25
C PRO A 88 -10.49 -4.38 -4.81
N VAL A 89 -10.66 -3.78 -5.99
CA VAL A 89 -9.63 -3.05 -6.73
C VAL A 89 -10.08 -1.62 -7.01
N TYR A 90 -9.09 -0.72 -7.07
CA TYR A 90 -9.27 0.70 -7.32
C TYR A 90 -8.41 1.13 -8.51
N GLU A 91 -8.79 2.22 -9.19
CA GLU A 91 -8.03 2.75 -10.33
C GLU A 91 -6.54 2.96 -10.02
N GLY A 92 -6.25 3.46 -8.80
CA GLY A 92 -4.88 3.69 -8.34
C GLY A 92 -4.02 2.44 -8.24
N PHE A 93 -4.62 1.24 -8.13
CA PHE A 93 -3.87 -0.02 -8.15
C PHE A 93 -3.29 -0.26 -9.56
N PHE A 94 -4.09 -0.07 -10.60
CA PHE A 94 -3.66 -0.21 -11.99
C PHE A 94 -2.65 0.88 -12.38
N GLU A 95 -2.80 2.10 -11.88
CA GLU A 95 -1.79 3.15 -12.03
C GLU A 95 -0.43 2.72 -11.44
N SER A 96 -0.47 2.02 -10.30
CA SER A 96 0.73 1.53 -9.62
C SER A 96 1.38 0.32 -10.30
N GLY A 97 0.78 -0.21 -11.37
CA GLY A 97 1.32 -1.34 -12.13
C GLY A 97 0.62 -2.68 -11.86
N PHE A 98 -0.42 -2.77 -11.04
CA PHE A 98 -1.19 -4.01 -10.89
C PHE A 98 -1.93 -4.36 -12.19
N ARG A 99 -1.96 -5.64 -12.60
CA ARG A 99 -2.61 -6.08 -13.85
C ARG A 99 -3.49 -7.30 -13.69
N ASP A 100 -2.91 -8.45 -13.39
CA ASP A 100 -3.58 -9.75 -13.44
C ASP A 100 -3.37 -10.61 -12.18
N ARG A 101 -2.37 -10.28 -11.35
CA ARG A 101 -2.01 -11.01 -10.13
C ARG A 101 -1.64 -10.04 -9.03
N VAL A 102 -2.03 -10.34 -7.79
CA VAL A 102 -1.59 -9.54 -6.64
C VAL A 102 -0.07 -9.65 -6.54
N PRO A 103 0.67 -8.54 -6.48
CA PRO A 103 2.12 -8.57 -6.30
C PRO A 103 2.49 -9.32 -5.02
N SER A 104 3.50 -10.19 -5.08
CA SER A 104 3.85 -11.07 -3.95
C SER A 104 4.11 -10.33 -2.63
N LEU A 105 4.69 -9.12 -2.66
CA LEU A 105 4.90 -8.34 -1.43
C LEU A 105 3.58 -7.78 -0.87
N VAL A 106 2.64 -7.40 -1.74
CA VAL A 106 1.28 -6.98 -1.32
C VAL A 106 0.58 -8.16 -0.68
N GLU A 107 0.58 -9.32 -1.34
CA GLU A 107 0.00 -10.56 -0.82
C GLU A 107 0.57 -10.92 0.55
N LYS A 108 1.90 -10.98 0.70
CA LYS A 108 2.54 -11.35 1.98
C LYS A 108 2.27 -10.34 3.10
N VAL A 109 2.21 -9.05 2.80
CA VAL A 109 1.85 -8.02 3.80
C VAL A 109 0.40 -8.18 4.23
N SER A 110 -0.50 -8.43 3.28
CA SER A 110 -1.92 -8.69 3.56
C SER A 110 -2.13 -9.99 4.35
N GLU A 111 -1.43 -11.06 3.99
CA GLU A 111 -1.42 -12.36 4.69
C GLU A 111 -0.98 -12.18 6.14
N ALA A 112 0.13 -11.49 6.36
CA ALA A 112 0.69 -11.32 7.69
C ALA A 112 -0.13 -10.37 8.59
N LEU A 113 -1.08 -9.63 8.00
CA LEU A 113 -2.10 -8.84 8.71
C LEU A 113 -3.46 -9.55 8.78
N GLU A 114 -3.62 -10.68 8.10
CA GLU A 114 -4.88 -11.42 7.90
C GLU A 114 -6.01 -10.53 7.33
N ILE A 115 -5.70 -9.68 6.34
CA ILE A 115 -6.66 -8.78 5.69
C ILE A 115 -6.76 -9.00 4.19
N SER A 116 -7.86 -8.57 3.59
CA SER A 116 -7.96 -8.46 2.13
C SER A 116 -6.94 -7.45 1.59
N PRO A 117 -6.23 -7.74 0.47
CA PRO A 117 -5.37 -6.76 -0.21
C PRO A 117 -6.08 -5.44 -0.53
N GLY A 118 -7.40 -5.48 -0.78
CA GLY A 118 -8.22 -4.28 -1.00
C GLY A 118 -8.35 -3.36 0.22
N GLN A 119 -7.96 -3.82 1.42
CA GLN A 119 -7.92 -2.98 2.62
C GLN A 119 -6.68 -2.08 2.67
N LEU A 120 -5.63 -2.36 1.90
CA LEU A 120 -4.49 -1.46 1.73
C LEU A 120 -4.87 -0.35 0.76
N ASN A 121 -4.66 0.91 1.15
CA ASN A 121 -4.98 2.03 0.27
C ASN A 121 -4.07 2.07 -0.99
N PRO A 122 -4.49 2.74 -2.07
CA PRO A 122 -3.71 2.80 -3.31
C PRO A 122 -2.27 3.30 -3.12
N PRO A 123 -1.99 4.33 -2.28
CA PRO A 123 -0.62 4.74 -2.02
C PRO A 123 0.24 3.64 -1.39
N SER A 124 -0.34 2.78 -0.55
CA SER A 124 0.38 1.65 0.04
C SER A 124 0.69 0.59 -0.99
N TRP A 125 -0.25 0.28 -1.88
CA TRP A 125 0.00 -0.59 -3.04
C TRP A 125 1.15 -0.07 -3.90
N MET A 126 1.16 1.23 -4.19
CA MET A 126 2.24 1.85 -4.96
C MET A 126 3.62 1.70 -4.30
N ILE A 127 3.69 1.90 -2.98
CA ILE A 127 4.93 1.71 -2.21
C ILE A 127 5.36 0.24 -2.24
N LEU A 128 4.45 -0.70 -1.99
CA LEU A 128 4.76 -2.13 -1.95
C LEU A 128 5.19 -2.66 -3.33
N ILE A 129 4.53 -2.24 -4.40
CA ILE A 129 4.94 -2.55 -5.77
C ILE A 129 6.33 -1.97 -6.04
N ALA A 130 6.56 -0.69 -5.75
CA ALA A 130 7.86 -0.07 -5.96
C ALA A 130 8.97 -0.77 -5.15
N MET A 131 8.70 -1.16 -3.90
CA MET A 131 9.63 -1.93 -3.07
C MET A 131 9.92 -3.30 -3.67
N GLN A 132 8.89 -4.04 -4.09
CA GLN A 132 9.10 -5.34 -4.74
C GLN A 132 9.91 -5.18 -6.03
N ASN A 133 9.58 -4.18 -6.85
CA ASN A 133 10.26 -3.88 -8.11
C ASN A 133 11.73 -3.52 -7.89
N LEU A 134 12.02 -2.73 -6.87
CA LEU A 134 13.38 -2.41 -6.47
C LEU A 134 14.14 -3.66 -6.03
N GLY A 135 13.50 -4.57 -5.29
CA GLY A 135 14.09 -5.85 -4.93
C GLY A 135 14.46 -6.65 -6.17
N ASP A 136 13.51 -6.84 -7.08
CA ASP A 136 13.69 -7.60 -8.32
C ASP A 136 14.83 -7.02 -9.18
N LEU A 137 14.86 -5.69 -9.40
CA LEU A 137 15.90 -5.01 -10.19
C LEU A 137 17.30 -5.12 -9.57
N GLU A 138 17.40 -5.23 -8.26
CA GLU A 138 18.68 -5.32 -7.53
C GLU A 138 19.06 -6.77 -7.19
N GLY A 139 18.26 -7.76 -7.58
CA GLY A 139 18.48 -9.17 -7.23
C GLY A 139 18.31 -9.45 -5.73
N LEU A 140 17.46 -8.69 -5.05
CA LEU A 140 17.14 -8.82 -3.63
C LEU A 140 15.72 -9.33 -3.40
N THR A 141 15.54 -10.15 -2.38
CA THR A 141 14.20 -10.45 -1.86
C THR A 141 13.84 -9.43 -0.80
N ILE A 142 13.01 -8.45 -1.17
CA ILE A 142 12.38 -7.56 -0.20
C ILE A 142 11.15 -8.25 0.36
N GLY A 143 11.15 -8.43 1.68
CA GLY A 143 10.13 -9.12 2.43
C GLY A 143 9.35 -8.21 3.35
N VAL A 144 8.42 -8.85 4.03
CA VAL A 144 7.48 -8.22 4.96
C VAL A 144 8.20 -7.55 6.16
N THR A 145 9.30 -8.13 6.65
CA THR A 145 10.13 -7.52 7.72
C THR A 145 10.81 -6.22 7.27
N ASP A 146 11.20 -6.11 6.00
CA ASP A 146 11.79 -4.89 5.43
C ASP A 146 10.75 -3.76 5.35
N VAL A 147 9.50 -4.12 4.99
CA VAL A 147 8.35 -3.21 5.02
C VAL A 147 8.12 -2.70 6.44
N TRP A 148 8.05 -3.57 7.45
CA TRP A 148 7.84 -3.15 8.85
C TRP A 148 9.00 -2.34 9.43
N TYR A 149 10.22 -2.56 8.93
CA TYR A 149 11.38 -1.78 9.35
C TYR A 149 11.28 -0.34 8.86
N SER A 150 10.82 -0.15 7.62
CA SER A 150 10.77 1.16 6.96
C SER A 150 9.45 1.90 7.20
N TYR A 151 8.34 1.17 7.39
CA TYR A 151 6.98 1.70 7.48
C TYR A 151 6.23 1.13 8.69
N ALA A 152 5.41 1.98 9.31
CA ALA A 152 4.36 1.57 10.23
C ALA A 152 3.09 1.34 9.42
N ILE A 153 2.36 0.27 9.74
CA ILE A 153 1.04 0.01 9.15
C ILE A 153 0.02 0.57 10.13
N SER A 154 -0.81 1.49 9.67
CA SER A 154 -1.77 2.19 10.53
C SER A 154 -3.17 2.15 9.93
N PRO A 155 -4.21 1.97 10.75
CA PRO A 155 -5.58 2.12 10.27
C PRO A 155 -5.78 3.53 9.71
N LEU A 156 -6.57 3.65 8.65
CA LEU A 156 -6.97 4.90 8.07
C LEU A 156 -8.15 5.44 8.89
N ASN A 157 -8.03 6.65 9.44
CA ASN A 157 -9.09 7.26 10.26
C ASN A 157 -10.40 7.36 9.48
N GLY A 158 -11.49 6.80 10.00
CA GLY A 158 -12.79 6.74 9.32
C GLY A 158 -12.79 5.89 8.03
N GLY A 159 -11.68 5.20 7.73
CA GLY A 159 -11.47 4.46 6.49
C GLY A 159 -11.96 3.03 6.53
N GLU A 160 -12.93 2.69 7.39
CA GLU A 160 -13.70 1.46 7.21
C GLU A 160 -12.88 0.16 7.26
N TRP A 161 -11.93 0.09 8.19
CA TRP A 161 -10.95 -0.99 8.32
C TRP A 161 -9.90 -1.03 7.19
N ARG A 162 -9.63 0.11 6.55
CA ARG A 162 -8.50 0.26 5.64
C ARG A 162 -7.23 0.63 6.38
N TYR A 163 -6.09 0.35 5.73
CA TYR A 163 -4.76 0.55 6.25
C TYR A 163 -3.91 1.36 5.28
N HIS A 164 -2.91 2.04 5.83
CA HIS A 164 -1.89 2.72 5.06
C HIS A 164 -0.50 2.51 5.65
N LEU A 165 0.50 2.58 4.78
CA LEU A 165 1.90 2.63 5.15
C LEU A 165 2.29 4.07 5.53
N HIS A 166 2.87 4.22 6.71
CA HIS A 166 3.39 5.46 7.25
C HIS A 166 4.92 5.35 7.43
N PRO A 167 5.73 6.21 6.79
CA PRO A 167 7.18 6.24 6.98
C PRO A 167 7.61 6.27 8.46
N ARG A 168 8.55 5.40 8.86
CA ARG A 168 9.15 5.45 10.22
C ARG A 168 10.36 6.38 10.30
N GLY A 169 11.08 6.54 9.20
CA GLY A 169 12.33 7.30 9.12
C GLY A 169 12.25 8.47 8.14
N ARG A 170 13.31 9.29 8.14
CA ARG A 170 13.46 10.36 7.13
C ARG A 170 13.88 9.81 5.78
N GLU A 171 14.75 8.80 5.77
CA GLU A 171 15.19 8.14 4.55
C GLU A 171 14.46 6.81 4.39
N LEU A 172 13.97 6.56 3.17
CA LEU A 172 13.15 5.40 2.84
C LEU A 172 13.82 4.58 1.74
N PRO A 173 13.61 3.26 1.72
CA PRO A 173 14.10 2.41 0.63
C PRO A 173 13.53 2.84 -0.72
N VAL A 174 12.32 3.42 -0.71
CA VAL A 174 11.65 3.97 -1.87
C VAL A 174 11.32 5.44 -1.63
N GLN A 175 11.76 6.30 -2.54
CA GLN A 175 11.51 7.74 -2.48
C GLN A 175 10.12 8.05 -3.02
N GLU A 176 9.23 8.49 -2.13
CA GLU A 176 7.83 8.82 -2.45
C GLU A 176 7.70 10.02 -3.39
N ILE A 177 6.57 10.05 -4.11
CA ILE A 177 6.15 11.18 -4.94
C ILE A 177 5.98 12.44 -4.07
N LEU A 178 6.58 13.54 -4.54
CA LEU A 178 6.53 14.84 -3.86
C LEU A 178 5.07 15.29 -3.69
N LYS A 179 4.74 15.86 -2.52
CA LYS A 179 3.37 16.30 -2.19
C LYS A 179 2.72 17.16 -3.29
N LYS A 180 3.50 18.05 -3.93
CA LYS A 180 3.04 18.93 -5.01
C LYS A 180 2.65 18.19 -6.31
N GLU A 181 3.19 16.99 -6.52
CA GLU A 181 2.97 16.15 -7.70
C GLU A 181 1.84 15.13 -7.49
N ARG A 182 1.52 14.80 -6.23
CA ARG A 182 0.49 13.80 -5.88
C ARG A 182 -0.87 14.06 -6.54
N LYS A 183 -1.25 15.33 -6.73
CA LYS A 183 -2.51 15.72 -7.40
C LYS A 183 -2.65 15.25 -8.85
N ARG A 184 -1.58 14.74 -9.47
CA ARG A 184 -1.57 14.24 -10.86
C ARG A 184 -1.87 12.74 -10.96
N HIS A 185 -1.94 12.04 -9.83
CA HIS A 185 -2.00 10.58 -9.79
C HIS A 185 -3.30 10.12 -9.10
N PRO A 186 -4.18 9.38 -9.78
CA PRO A 186 -5.37 8.73 -9.19
C PRO A 186 -5.13 8.00 -7.88
N VAL A 187 -3.93 7.44 -7.68
CA VAL A 187 -3.51 6.80 -6.42
C VAL A 187 -3.66 7.71 -5.18
N PHE A 188 -3.64 9.04 -5.35
CA PHE A 188 -3.82 10.01 -4.26
C PHE A 188 -5.15 10.77 -4.32
N ASP A 189 -6.09 10.39 -5.19
CA ASP A 189 -7.43 10.98 -5.21
C ASP A 189 -8.12 10.75 -3.85
N GLY A 190 -8.64 11.79 -3.20
CA GLY A 190 -9.33 11.67 -1.92
C GLY A 190 -10.66 10.90 -1.99
N ARG A 191 -11.23 10.72 -3.19
CA ARG A 191 -12.48 9.98 -3.43
C ARG A 191 -12.26 8.56 -3.95
N TRP A 192 -11.03 8.05 -3.87
CA TRP A 192 -10.70 6.69 -4.32
C TRP A 192 -11.62 5.62 -3.71
N THR A 193 -12.11 5.82 -2.48
CA THR A 193 -13.02 4.88 -1.79
C THR A 193 -14.39 4.72 -2.45
N GLU A 194 -14.82 5.68 -3.28
CA GLU A 194 -16.13 5.69 -3.96
C GLU A 194 -16.12 4.90 -5.27
N LYS A 195 -14.94 4.57 -5.80
CA LYS A 195 -14.74 3.96 -7.12
C LYS A 195 -13.95 2.66 -7.01
N PHE A 196 -14.65 1.57 -6.72
CA PHE A 196 -14.07 0.23 -6.68
C PHE A 196 -14.77 -0.71 -7.65
N ALA A 197 -14.07 -1.77 -8.03
CA ALA A 197 -14.61 -2.95 -8.68
C ALA A 197 -14.11 -4.20 -7.96
N PHE A 198 -14.64 -5.37 -8.30
CA PHE A 198 -14.12 -6.65 -7.81
C PHE A 198 -13.40 -7.35 -8.96
N MET A 199 -12.15 -7.73 -8.73
CA MET A 199 -11.37 -8.44 -9.74
C MET A 199 -11.14 -9.88 -9.29
N HIS A 200 -11.40 -10.82 -10.18
CA HIS A 200 -11.22 -12.24 -9.90
C HIS A 200 -9.73 -12.62 -10.01
N LEU A 201 -9.14 -13.03 -8.90
CA LEU A 201 -7.75 -13.41 -8.70
C LEU A 201 -7.71 -14.77 -7.99
N LEU A 202 -7.34 -15.81 -8.73
CA LEU A 202 -7.29 -17.19 -8.21
C LEU A 202 -6.34 -17.33 -7.02
N GLY A 203 -6.77 -18.08 -6.00
CA GLY A 203 -5.94 -18.45 -4.86
C GLY A 203 -5.93 -17.41 -3.74
N PHE A 204 -6.86 -16.45 -3.75
CA PHE A 204 -6.99 -15.41 -2.73
C PHE A 204 -8.25 -15.66 -1.89
N SER A 205 -8.06 -15.83 -0.58
CA SER A 205 -9.16 -16.00 0.39
C SER A 205 -8.84 -15.25 1.67
N TYR A 206 -8.87 -13.92 1.61
CA TYR A 206 -8.71 -13.06 2.78
C TYR A 206 -10.02 -12.36 3.11
N VAL A 207 -10.30 -12.12 4.40
CA VAL A 207 -11.57 -11.56 4.88
C VAL A 207 -11.44 -10.04 5.08
N TRP A 208 -12.51 -9.28 4.86
CA TRP A 208 -12.58 -7.88 5.28
C TRP A 208 -12.68 -7.79 6.80
N ARG A 209 -11.59 -7.43 7.49
CA ARG A 209 -11.60 -7.35 8.97
C ARG A 209 -10.64 -6.30 9.51
N ALA A 210 -10.87 -5.90 10.76
CA ALA A 210 -9.83 -5.23 11.52
C ALA A 210 -8.63 -6.18 11.68
N ALA A 211 -7.47 -5.75 11.18
CA ALA A 211 -6.17 -6.33 11.50
C ALA A 211 -5.76 -5.95 12.91
N ASP A 212 -5.27 -6.94 13.66
CA ASP A 212 -4.45 -6.70 14.83
C ASP A 212 -3.03 -6.41 14.33
N VAL A 213 -2.71 -5.13 14.12
CA VAL A 213 -1.40 -4.73 13.60
C VAL A 213 -0.32 -5.20 14.58
N PRO A 214 0.53 -6.19 14.20
CA PRO A 214 1.41 -6.81 15.16
C PRO A 214 2.56 -5.87 15.52
N CYS A 215 2.88 -5.81 16.82
CA CYS A 215 4.09 -5.17 17.32
C CYS A 215 5.28 -6.11 17.09
N VAL A 216 5.72 -6.22 15.83
CA VAL A 216 6.82 -7.12 15.44
C VAL A 216 8.16 -6.41 15.62
N ASP A 217 9.17 -7.14 16.10
CA ASP A 217 10.55 -6.69 16.00
C ASP A 217 10.96 -6.60 14.53
N SER A 218 10.99 -5.39 14.01
CA SER A 218 11.35 -5.11 12.62
C SER A 218 12.86 -5.14 12.36
N SER A 219 13.69 -5.41 13.37
CA SER A 219 15.15 -5.44 13.25
C SER A 219 15.65 -6.42 12.18
N LEU A 220 14.88 -7.48 11.88
CA LEU A 220 15.19 -8.44 10.81
C LEU A 220 15.24 -7.78 9.41
N GLY A 221 14.45 -6.73 9.18
CA GLY A 221 14.43 -6.00 7.90
C GLY A 221 15.56 -4.97 7.74
N LYS A 222 16.35 -4.76 8.79
CA LYS A 222 17.39 -3.72 8.81
C LYS A 222 18.44 -3.93 7.74
N ARG A 223 18.93 -5.16 7.57
CA ARG A 223 20.06 -5.47 6.69
C ARG A 223 19.76 -5.14 5.23
N THR A 224 18.63 -5.61 4.72
CA THR A 224 18.21 -5.36 3.33
C THR A 224 17.93 -3.88 3.14
N THR A 225 17.21 -3.26 4.08
CA THR A 225 16.89 -1.83 4.02
C THR A 225 18.15 -0.97 3.97
N GLU A 226 19.12 -1.20 4.86
CA GLU A 226 20.38 -0.44 4.88
C GLU A 226 21.22 -0.66 3.62
N TRP A 227 21.11 -1.82 2.97
CA TRP A 227 21.74 -2.03 1.67
C TRP A 227 21.06 -1.17 0.60
N VAL A 228 19.72 -1.22 0.54
CA VAL A 228 18.94 -0.45 -0.44
C VAL A 228 19.20 1.05 -0.29
N LEU A 229 19.31 1.56 0.93
CA LEU A 229 19.60 2.97 1.19
C LEU A 229 20.95 3.44 0.63
N LYS A 230 21.90 2.53 0.35
CA LYS A 230 23.18 2.88 -0.29
C LYS A 230 23.05 3.11 -1.80
N LEU A 231 21.93 2.75 -2.41
CA LEU A 231 21.68 2.98 -3.81
C LEU A 231 21.47 4.47 -4.10
N PRO A 232 21.86 4.94 -5.31
CA PRO A 232 21.52 6.27 -5.78
C PRO A 232 20.03 6.55 -5.66
N ILE A 233 19.66 7.78 -5.31
CA ILE A 233 18.27 8.18 -5.08
C ILE A 233 17.42 7.92 -6.33
N GLU A 234 17.99 8.11 -7.52
CA GLU A 234 17.33 7.91 -8.81
C GLU A 234 16.80 6.49 -8.98
N ARG A 235 17.55 5.49 -8.50
CA ARG A 235 17.16 4.07 -8.56
C ARG A 235 16.05 3.73 -7.56
N ARG A 236 15.83 4.59 -6.55
CA ARG A 236 14.83 4.40 -5.49
C ARG A 236 13.54 5.17 -5.73
N GLN A 237 13.40 5.93 -6.81
CA GLN A 237 12.23 6.78 -7.03
C GLN A 237 11.00 5.97 -7.44
N VAL A 238 9.86 6.21 -6.77
CA VAL A 238 8.57 5.57 -7.16
C VAL A 238 8.27 5.74 -8.65
N PRO A 239 8.30 6.96 -9.25
CA PRO A 239 7.98 7.11 -10.68
C PRO A 239 8.84 6.26 -11.62
N PHE A 240 10.10 6.00 -11.26
CA PHE A 240 10.97 5.11 -12.00
C PHE A 240 10.56 3.65 -11.78
N LEU A 241 10.38 3.24 -10.52
CA LEU A 241 10.08 1.87 -10.13
C LEU A 241 8.69 1.38 -10.56
N VAL A 242 7.72 2.27 -10.74
CA VAL A 242 6.39 1.92 -11.26
C VAL A 242 6.24 2.24 -12.75
N SER A 243 7.33 2.62 -13.43
CA SER A 243 7.30 2.82 -14.87
C SER A 243 7.08 1.49 -15.59
N ARG A 244 6.42 1.54 -16.76
CA ARG A 244 6.21 0.36 -17.61
C ARG A 244 7.52 -0.40 -17.87
N VAL A 245 8.60 0.32 -18.18
CA VAL A 245 9.92 -0.29 -18.43
C VAL A 245 10.40 -1.05 -17.21
N ALA A 246 10.31 -0.46 -16.01
CA ALA A 246 10.79 -1.13 -14.80
C ALA A 246 9.94 -2.36 -14.46
N LEU A 247 8.61 -2.26 -14.62
CA LEU A 247 7.67 -3.35 -14.36
C LEU A 247 7.85 -4.54 -15.31
N GLU A 248 8.12 -4.28 -16.61
CA GLU A 248 8.41 -5.33 -17.62
C GLU A 248 9.70 -6.11 -17.32
N HIS A 249 10.62 -5.55 -16.54
CA HIS A 249 11.86 -6.22 -16.13
C HIS A 249 11.78 -6.91 -14.77
N CYS A 250 10.62 -6.87 -14.11
CA CYS A 250 10.41 -7.42 -12.77
C CYS A 250 9.34 -8.51 -12.76
N ASN A 251 9.23 -9.22 -11.64
CA ASN A 251 8.30 -10.35 -11.52
C ASN A 251 6.85 -9.92 -11.25
N ILE A 252 6.55 -8.61 -11.28
CA ILE A 252 5.24 -8.05 -10.92
C ILE A 252 4.17 -8.36 -11.96
N TRP A 253 4.53 -8.41 -13.26
CA TRP A 253 3.59 -8.69 -14.36
C TRP A 253 3.51 -10.17 -14.77
N GLY A 254 4.06 -11.08 -13.95
CA GLY A 254 4.21 -12.48 -14.35
C GLY A 254 5.25 -12.66 -15.47
N LYS A 255 5.81 -13.86 -15.61
CA LYS A 255 6.97 -14.09 -16.50
C LYS A 255 6.65 -13.83 -17.98
N PHE A 256 7.27 -12.80 -18.55
CA PHE A 256 7.68 -12.64 -19.96
C PHE A 256 8.92 -11.71 -19.91
N LEU A 257 10.11 -11.96 -20.44
CA LEU A 257 10.76 -12.98 -21.26
C LEU A 257 12.19 -13.18 -20.69
N PRO A 258 12.91 -14.27 -21.02
CA PRO A 258 14.32 -14.42 -20.67
C PRO A 258 15.13 -13.22 -21.17
N LEU A 259 16.08 -12.83 -20.35
CA LEU A 259 17.04 -11.75 -20.49
C LEU A 259 17.97 -11.95 -21.70
N PHE A 260 17.45 -11.87 -22.93
CA PHE A 260 18.22 -11.84 -24.16
C PHE A 260 17.44 -11.04 -25.20
N LEU A 261 17.70 -9.73 -25.29
CA LEU A 261 17.67 -8.95 -26.55
C LEU A 261 17.94 -7.43 -26.40
N PHE A 262 18.30 -6.88 -25.23
CA PHE A 262 18.59 -5.44 -25.11
C PHE A 262 20.07 -5.04 -24.95
N LEU A 263 21.01 -5.99 -24.97
CA LEU A 263 22.46 -5.70 -25.01
C LEU A 263 23.10 -5.98 -26.39
N ALA A 264 22.36 -5.79 -27.49
CA ALA A 264 22.90 -5.96 -28.85
C ALA A 264 22.83 -4.70 -29.73
N ASN A 265 22.52 -3.51 -29.18
CA ASN A 265 22.53 -2.25 -29.93
C ASN A 265 23.28 -1.13 -29.20
N ASN A 266 24.51 -1.41 -28.77
CA ASN A 266 25.50 -0.37 -28.46
C ASN A 266 26.90 -0.85 -28.86
N PHE A 267 27.11 -0.96 -30.18
CA PHE A 267 28.39 -0.74 -30.86
C PHE A 267 28.12 -0.07 -32.20
#